data_AF-A0A4R5QCJ2-F1
#
_entry.id   AF-A0A4R5QCJ2-F1
#
_cell.length_a   1.000
_cell.length_b   1.000
_cell.length_c   1.000
_cell.angle_alpha   90.00
_cell.angle_beta   90.00
_cell.angle_gamma   90.00
#
_symmetry.space_group_name_H-M   'P 1'
#
loop_
_entity.id
_entity.type
_entity.pdbx_description
1 polymer ?
#
loop_
_entity_poly.entity_id
_entity_poly.type
_entity_poly.pdbx_seq_one_letter_code
_entity_poly.pdbx_strand_id
1 'polypeptide(L)'
;MPHPAGMSAPAARRTDLDLLRSLVCCGLVILAHALLIFAAEPRYHVESAAPWGGATVAYEAMRISTLAIFFTLAGWSAVASLRRRPAGRYVRDRLARVLLPLLAGILLLASVLAIWLAATAVSLVAYR
;
A
#
# COMPACT_ATOMS: atom_id res chain seq x y z
N MET A 1 21.64 40.61 -30.21
CA MET A 1 21.94 39.21 -29.83
C MET A 1 20.84 38.72 -28.88
N PRO A 2 20.09 37.65 -29.19
CA PRO A 2 19.05 37.14 -28.31
C PRO A 2 19.67 36.42 -27.10
N HIS A 3 19.19 36.74 -25.91
CA HIS A 3 19.57 36.10 -24.65
C HIS A 3 18.96 34.68 -24.61
N PRO A 4 19.72 33.61 -24.31
CA PRO A 4 19.15 32.27 -24.20
C PRO A 4 18.12 32.22 -23.06
N ALA A 5 16.91 31.80 -23.42
CA ALA A 5 15.79 31.62 -22.50
C ALA A 5 16.17 30.70 -21.33
N GLY A 6 15.83 31.14 -20.12
CA GLY A 6 16.19 30.48 -18.88
C GLY A 6 15.84 29.00 -18.85
N MET A 7 16.86 28.17 -18.64
CA MET A 7 16.67 26.78 -18.21
C MET A 7 15.98 26.81 -16.85
N SER A 8 14.68 26.55 -16.82
CA SER A 8 13.95 26.34 -15.56
C SER A 8 14.59 25.17 -14.82
N ALA A 9 15.29 25.47 -13.72
CA ALA A 9 15.92 24.43 -12.91
C ALA A 9 14.87 23.37 -12.51
N PRO A 10 15.19 22.06 -12.63
CA PRO A 10 14.25 21.01 -12.25
C PRO A 10 13.85 21.21 -10.79
N ALA A 11 12.54 21.23 -10.53
CA ALA A 11 12.00 21.38 -9.19
C ALA A 11 12.64 20.33 -8.26
N ALA A 12 13.34 20.79 -7.22
CA ALA A 12 14.07 19.93 -6.31
C ALA A 12 13.17 18.81 -5.73
N ARG A 13 13.64 17.57 -5.79
CA ARG A 13 12.94 16.40 -5.26
C ARG A 13 12.87 16.51 -3.72
N ARG A 14 11.69 16.23 -3.15
CA ARG A 14 11.46 16.28 -1.70
C ARG A 14 11.77 14.91 -1.08
N THR A 15 13.06 14.67 -0.87
CA THR A 15 13.58 13.40 -0.31
C THR A 15 13.04 13.11 1.08
N ASP A 16 12.73 14.15 1.86
CA ASP A 16 12.04 14.09 3.14
C ASP A 16 10.70 13.35 3.06
N LEU A 17 9.89 13.67 2.04
CA LEU A 17 8.58 13.05 1.85
C LEU A 17 8.68 11.64 1.26
N ASP A 18 9.69 11.40 0.43
CA ASP A 18 9.99 10.06 -0.10
C ASP A 18 10.42 9.11 1.03
N LEU A 19 11.26 9.58 1.94
CA LEU A 19 11.70 8.83 3.13
C LEU A 19 10.52 8.56 4.06
N LEU A 20 9.72 9.59 4.37
CA LEU A 20 8.54 9.44 5.22
C LEU A 20 7.56 8.42 4.63
N ARG A 21 7.29 8.50 3.32
CA ARG A 21 6.43 7.54 2.62
C ARG A 21 6.99 6.12 2.72
N SER A 22 8.29 5.94 2.51
CA SER A 22 8.94 4.63 2.54
C SER A 22 8.93 4.04 3.95
N LEU A 23 9.23 4.84 4.97
CA LEU A 23 9.19 4.44 6.38
C LEU A 23 7.77 4.00 6.78
N VAL A 24 6.75 4.76 6.38
CA VAL A 24 5.36 4.45 6.72
C VAL A 24 4.89 3.21 5.96
N CYS A 25 5.02 3.18 4.64
CA CYS A 25 4.47 2.11 3.80
C CYS A 25 5.23 0.79 3.92
N CYS A 26 6.56 0.84 4.03
CA CYS A 26 7.39 -0.37 4.07
C CYS A 26 7.78 -0.71 5.50
N GLY A 27 8.14 0.26 6.34
CA GLY A 27 8.54 -0.01 7.72
C GLY A 27 7.34 -0.32 8.62
N LEU A 28 6.50 0.70 8.86
CA LEU A 28 5.43 0.64 9.85
C LEU A 28 4.33 -0.35 9.46
N VAL A 29 3.87 -0.36 8.20
CA VAL A 29 2.82 -1.31 7.78
C VAL A 29 3.28 -2.76 7.93
N ILE A 30 4.52 -3.09 7.53
CA ILE A 30 5.04 -4.45 7.64
C ILE A 30 5.18 -4.84 9.11
N LEU A 31 5.75 -3.96 9.94
CA LEU A 31 5.88 -4.22 11.37
C LEU A 31 4.51 -4.37 12.06
N ALA A 32 3.50 -3.58 11.67
CA ALA A 32 2.15 -3.70 12.20
C ALA A 32 1.53 -5.07 11.86
N HIS A 33 1.76 -5.60 10.66
CA HIS A 33 1.30 -6.95 10.27
C HIS A 33 2.06 -8.07 11.00
N ALA A 34 3.33 -7.86 11.34
CA ALA A 34 4.07 -8.80 12.18
C ALA A 34 3.53 -8.81 13.63
N LEU A 35 3.18 -7.64 14.17
CA LEU A 35 2.59 -7.51 15.51
C LEU A 35 1.18 -8.09 15.59
N LEU A 36 0.41 -8.05 14.49
CA LEU A 36 -0.95 -8.60 14.40
C LEU A 36 -1.04 -10.07 14.84
N ILE A 37 0.00 -10.87 14.61
CA ILE A 37 0.06 -12.27 15.06
C ILE A 37 0.00 -12.38 16.60
N PHE A 38 0.54 -11.39 17.31
CA PHE A 38 0.61 -11.38 18.77
C PHE A 38 -0.39 -10.42 19.41
N ALA A 39 -1.13 -9.65 18.61
CA ALA A 39 -2.16 -8.74 19.07
C ALA A 39 -3.47 -9.48 19.34
N ALA A 40 -4.28 -8.95 20.24
CA ALA A 40 -5.63 -9.44 20.50
C ALA A 40 -6.63 -8.92 19.44
N GLU A 41 -6.45 -9.31 18.18
CA GLU A 41 -7.32 -8.92 17.04
C GLU A 41 -8.09 -10.14 16.49
N PRO A 42 -9.37 -10.32 16.83
CA PRO A 42 -10.12 -11.55 16.56
C PRO A 42 -10.46 -11.78 15.08
N ARG A 43 -10.16 -10.83 14.19
CA ARG A 43 -10.43 -10.94 12.74
C ARG A 43 -9.20 -11.38 11.95
N TYR A 44 -8.05 -11.55 12.60
CA TYR A 44 -6.83 -11.92 11.90
C TYR A 44 -6.77 -13.44 11.70
N HIS A 45 -6.30 -13.86 10.53
CA HIS A 45 -6.36 -15.28 10.14
C HIS A 45 -5.28 -16.15 10.80
N VAL A 46 -4.28 -15.55 11.45
CA VAL A 46 -3.15 -16.26 12.09
C VAL A 46 -2.86 -15.59 13.44
N GLU A 47 -3.12 -16.29 14.53
CA GLU A 47 -2.97 -15.77 15.90
C GLU A 47 -2.04 -16.65 16.75
N SER A 48 -1.29 -16.01 17.64
CA SER A 48 -0.50 -16.67 18.67
C SER A 48 -1.42 -17.28 19.74
N ALA A 49 -1.11 -18.50 20.20
CA ALA A 49 -1.77 -19.12 21.35
C ALA A 49 -1.60 -18.32 22.65
N ALA A 50 -0.58 -17.45 22.72
CA ALA A 50 -0.35 -16.52 23.81
C ALA A 50 -0.24 -15.08 23.25
N PRO A 51 -1.36 -14.34 23.16
CA PRO A 51 -1.36 -12.93 22.80
C PRO A 51 -0.63 -12.08 23.85
N TRP A 52 0.01 -11.00 23.40
CA TRP A 52 0.78 -10.10 24.25
C TRP A 52 0.21 -8.69 24.21
N GLY A 53 -0.18 -8.15 25.37
CA GLY A 53 -0.79 -6.81 25.46
C GLY A 53 0.05 -5.68 24.86
N GLY A 54 1.38 -5.77 24.94
CA GLY A 54 2.27 -4.79 24.32
C GLY A 54 2.18 -4.79 22.80
N ALA A 55 2.02 -5.97 22.16
CA ALA A 55 1.82 -6.06 20.72
C ALA A 55 0.48 -5.45 20.31
N THR A 56 -0.59 -5.66 21.09
CA THR A 56 -1.89 -5.03 20.84
C THR A 56 -1.78 -3.50 20.86
N VAL A 57 -1.16 -2.93 21.90
CA VAL A 57 -1.01 -1.47 22.01
C VAL A 57 -0.15 -0.91 20.89
N ALA A 58 0.98 -1.56 20.58
CA ALA A 58 1.86 -1.15 19.50
C ALA A 58 1.15 -1.22 18.13
N TYR A 59 0.44 -2.31 17.86
CA TYR A 59 -0.36 -2.47 16.66
C TYR A 59 -1.41 -1.37 16.52
N GLU A 60 -2.21 -1.11 17.56
CA GLU A 60 -3.27 -0.10 17.52
C GLU A 60 -2.71 1.32 17.32
N ALA A 61 -1.63 1.66 18.02
CA ALA A 61 -0.94 2.93 17.84
C ALA A 61 -0.44 3.10 16.40
N MET A 62 0.15 2.04 15.84
CA MET A 62 0.63 2.03 14.46
C MET A 62 -0.52 2.08 13.45
N ARG A 63 -1.63 1.36 13.69
CA ARG A 63 -2.81 1.31 12.83
C ARG A 63 -3.41 2.70 12.65
N ILE A 64 -3.69 3.38 13.76
CA ILE A 64 -4.30 4.72 13.75
C ILE A 64 -3.36 5.74 13.09
N SER A 65 -2.09 5.73 13.48
CA SER A 65 -1.11 6.71 13.01
C SER A 65 -0.75 6.52 11.53
N THR A 66 -0.47 5.27 11.13
CA THR A 66 -0.05 4.93 9.76
C THR A 66 -1.14 5.28 8.76
N LEU A 67 -2.40 4.97 9.06
CA LEU A 67 -3.51 5.27 8.17
C LEU A 67 -3.68 6.79 7.99
N ALA A 68 -3.63 7.55 9.09
CA ALA A 68 -3.72 9.00 9.05
C ALA A 68 -2.58 9.64 8.23
N ILE A 69 -1.34 9.21 8.44
CA ILE A 69 -0.17 9.71 7.70
C ILE A 69 -0.27 9.33 6.22
N PHE A 70 -0.69 8.10 5.91
CA PHE A 70 -0.83 7.63 4.53
C PHE A 70 -1.83 8.47 3.72
N PHE A 71 -3.02 8.73 4.28
CA PHE A 71 -4.02 9.57 3.64
C PHE A 71 -3.58 11.03 3.51
N THR A 72 -2.88 11.56 4.53
CA THR A 72 -2.33 12.91 4.49
C THR A 72 -1.31 13.05 3.36
N LEU A 73 -0.37 12.11 3.24
CA LEU A 73 0.62 12.08 2.16
C LEU A 73 -0.02 11.92 0.77
N ALA A 74 -1.06 11.08 0.67
CA ALA A 74 -1.80 10.88 -0.57
C ALA A 74 -2.52 12.17 -1.01
N GLY A 75 -3.20 12.84 -0.08
CA GLY A 75 -3.88 14.12 -0.32
C GLY A 75 -2.91 15.22 -0.71
N TRP A 76 -1.82 15.38 0.04
CA TRP A 76 -0.75 16.34 -0.30
C TRP A 76 -0.18 16.08 -1.70
N SER A 77 0.10 14.82 -2.03
CA SER A 77 0.62 14.43 -3.35
C SER A 77 -0.38 14.73 -4.48
N ALA A 78 -1.68 14.58 -4.22
CA ALA A 78 -2.74 14.89 -5.16
C ALA A 78 -2.80 16.39 -5.45
N VAL A 79 -2.85 17.22 -4.40
CA VAL A 79 -2.85 18.69 -4.52
C VAL A 79 -1.59 19.18 -5.23
N ALA A 80 -0.41 18.69 -4.84
CA ALA A 80 0.85 19.05 -5.48
C ALA A 80 0.89 18.70 -6.97
N SER A 81 0.24 17.59 -7.37
CA SER A 81 0.16 17.18 -8.77
C SER A 81 -0.82 18.03 -9.58
N LEU A 82 -2.01 18.29 -9.04
CA LEU A 82 -3.05 19.10 -9.67
C LEU A 82 -2.62 20.57 -9.86
N ARG A 83 -1.78 21.10 -8.96
CA ARG A 83 -1.19 22.45 -9.13
C ARG A 83 -0.24 22.55 -10.33
N ARG A 84 0.28 21.43 -10.84
CA ARG A 84 1.28 21.39 -11.93
C ARG A 84 0.73 20.82 -13.24
N ARG A 85 -0.47 20.21 -13.24
CA ARG A 85 -1.01 19.44 -14.38
C ARG A 85 -2.54 19.53 -14.43
N PRO A 86 -3.15 19.46 -15.62
CA PRO A 86 -4.61 19.44 -15.74
C PRO A 86 -5.21 18.18 -15.11
N ALA A 87 -6.40 18.33 -14.52
CA ALA A 87 -7.08 17.28 -13.77
C ALA A 87 -7.33 16.00 -14.59
N GLY A 88 -7.70 16.12 -15.86
CA GLY A 88 -7.89 14.95 -16.74
C GLY A 88 -6.63 14.11 -16.92
N ARG A 89 -5.47 14.76 -17.04
CA ARG A 89 -4.17 14.05 -17.11
C ARG A 89 -3.85 13.36 -15.79
N TYR A 90 -4.15 14.00 -14.65
CA TYR A 90 -3.97 13.40 -13.33
C TYR A 90 -4.80 12.12 -13.16
N VAL A 91 -6.09 12.16 -13.50
CA VAL A 91 -7.00 11.01 -13.36
C VAL A 91 -6.55 9.86 -14.26
N ARG A 92 -6.28 10.12 -15.54
CA ARG A 92 -5.79 9.08 -16.48
C ARG A 92 -4.52 8.41 -15.97
N ASP A 93 -3.57 9.21 -15.51
CA ASP A 93 -2.30 8.76 -14.95
C ASP A 93 -2.48 7.90 -13.68
N ARG A 94 -3.52 8.17 -12.89
CA ARG A 94 -3.88 7.36 -11.70
C ARG A 94 -4.56 6.06 -12.10
N LEU A 95 -5.51 6.08 -13.03
CA LEU A 95 -6.19 4.89 -13.52
C LEU A 95 -5.18 3.90 -14.12
N ALA A 96 -4.26 4.37 -14.97
CA ALA A 96 -3.25 3.52 -15.59
C ALA A 96 -2.25 2.93 -14.58
N ARG A 97 -1.94 3.63 -13.48
CA ARG A 97 -0.93 3.20 -12.50
C ARG A 97 -1.48 2.53 -11.24
N VAL A 98 -2.79 2.63 -11.00
CA VAL A 98 -3.44 2.09 -9.81
C VAL A 98 -4.51 1.09 -10.20
N LEU A 99 -5.49 1.52 -11.01
CA LEU A 99 -6.62 0.66 -11.37
C LEU A 99 -6.17 -0.51 -12.25
N LEU A 100 -5.33 -0.27 -13.25
CA LEU A 100 -4.88 -1.35 -14.13
C LEU A 100 -4.06 -2.43 -13.37
N PRO A 101 -3.04 -2.08 -12.54
CA PRO A 101 -2.37 -3.07 -11.70
C PRO A 101 -3.29 -3.76 -10.69
N LEU A 102 -4.27 -3.05 -10.13
CA LEU A 102 -5.25 -3.64 -9.20
C LEU A 102 -6.09 -4.70 -9.90
N LEU A 103 -6.67 -4.38 -11.06
CA LEU A 103 -7.47 -5.32 -11.84
C LEU A 103 -6.64 -6.52 -12.28
N ALA A 104 -5.42 -6.29 -12.75
CA ALA A 104 -4.49 -7.36 -13.10
C ALA A 104 -4.20 -8.25 -11.88
N GLY A 105 -3.91 -7.65 -10.71
CA GLY A 105 -3.68 -8.37 -9.47
C GLY A 105 -4.88 -9.21 -9.04
N ILE A 106 -6.09 -8.64 -9.08
CA ILE A 106 -7.33 -9.36 -8.75
C ILE A 106 -7.53 -10.55 -9.69
N LEU A 107 -7.46 -10.33 -11.00
CA LEU A 107 -7.70 -11.39 -11.98
C LEU A 107 -6.65 -12.49 -11.89
N LEU A 108 -5.37 -12.14 -11.75
CA LEU A 108 -4.29 -13.11 -11.67
C LEU A 108 -4.33 -13.88 -10.34
N LEU A 109 -4.38 -13.19 -9.20
CA LEU A 109 -4.34 -13.87 -7.89
C LEU A 109 -5.62 -14.65 -7.61
N ALA A 110 -6.81 -14.10 -7.93
CA ALA A 110 -8.06 -14.82 -7.72
C ALA A 110 -8.15 -16.07 -8.59
N SER A 111 -7.69 -15.99 -9.85
CA SER A 111 -7.68 -17.16 -10.74
C SER A 111 -6.70 -18.22 -10.26
N VAL A 112 -5.48 -17.83 -9.87
CA VAL A 112 -4.48 -18.76 -9.33
C VAL A 112 -5.00 -19.43 -8.05
N LEU A 113 -5.61 -18.66 -7.14
CA LEU A 113 -6.18 -19.20 -5.92
C LEU A 113 -7.32 -20.19 -6.21
N ALA A 114 -8.22 -19.87 -7.13
CA ALA A 114 -9.32 -20.75 -7.51
C ALA A 114 -8.84 -22.08 -8.12
N ILE A 115 -7.83 -22.02 -9.01
CA ILE A 115 -7.23 -23.22 -9.61
C ILE A 115 -6.56 -24.08 -8.53
N TRP A 116 -5.85 -23.46 -7.60
CA TRP A 116 -5.17 -24.17 -6.51
C TRP A 116 -6.16 -24.88 -5.58
N LEU A 117 -7.30 -24.23 -5.27
CA LEU A 117 -8.39 -24.83 -4.50
C LEU A 117 -9.06 -25.99 -5.24
N ALA A 118 -9.27 -25.87 -6.56
CA ALA A 118 -9.83 -26.96 -7.36
C ALA A 118 -8.89 -28.17 -7.41
N ALA A 119 -7.59 -27.97 -7.60
CA ALA A 119 -6.60 -29.03 -7.64
C ALA A 119 -6.45 -29.77 -6.29
N THR A 120 -6.49 -29.03 -5.18
CA THR A 120 -6.45 -29.62 -3.83
C THR A 120 -7.72 -30.39 -3.51
N ALA A 121 -8.89 -29.90 -3.90
CA ALA A 121 -10.15 -30.64 -3.75
C ALA A 121 -10.16 -31.97 -4.53
N VAL A 122 -9.69 -31.98 -5.78
CA VAL A 122 -9.57 -33.21 -6.59
C VAL A 122 -8.62 -34.22 -5.95
N SER A 123 -7.47 -33.75 -5.46
CA SER A 123 -6.47 -34.61 -4.80
C SER A 123 -7.01 -35.27 -3.52
N LEU A 124 -7.83 -34.56 -2.74
CA LEU A 124 -8.45 -35.09 -1.52
C LEU A 124 -9.54 -36.13 -1.80
N VAL A 125 -10.26 -36.00 -2.92
CA VAL A 125 -11.25 -37.00 -3.37
C VAL A 125 -10.56 -38.24 -3.92
N ALA A 126 -9.43 -38.09 -4.61
CA ALA A 126 -8.68 -39.22 -5.20
C ALA A 126 -7.94 -40.11 -4.18
N TYR A 127 -7.67 -39.60 -2.98
CA TYR A 127 -7.00 -40.33 -1.88
C TYR A 127 -7.97 -40.93 -0.84
N ARG A 128 -9.29 -40.74 -1.01
CA ARG A 128 -10.33 -41.44 -0.24
C ARG A 128 -10.80 -42.69 -0.98
#